data_AF-A0A844ZG66-F1
#
_entry.id   AF-A0A844ZG66-F1
#
_cell.length_a   1.000
_cell.length_b   1.000
_cell.length_c   1.000
_cell.angle_alpha   90.00
_cell.angle_beta   90.00
_cell.angle_gamma   90.00
#
_symmetry.space_group_name_H-M   'P 1'
#
loop_
_entity.id
_entity.type
_entity.pdbx_description
1 polymer ?
#
loop_
_entity_poly.entity_id
_entity_poly.type
_entity_poly.pdbx_seq_one_letter_code
_entity_poly.pdbx_strand_id
1 'polypeptide(L)'
;MKTFRTIALGALAALASMATLTLSPLTAQAQDTSAQAGAAVDVHGDLYDAMNEGIDDEMVLNSLVRQVAEQISQSSPQLATMEAQNPGLVLELIQALRPVMRDFRDRGQRKYEPQFVDILRDLFSDQEAVQLAGFYRSDLGRRLLISVSANVQAEQAIDQALAETDITADALDAGDRITVNRSVGAFMAGLSDEEMEEMASLAVRMPSISRMPEFQQRSLPVRVAMENEPLSAEETRLIEQAVISAFEKYRERTQG
;
A
#
# COMPACT_ATOMS: atom_id res chain seq x y z
N MET A 1 -1.86 -11.37 26.18
CA MET A 1 -2.58 -10.22 25.58
C MET A 1 -1.64 -9.17 25.02
N LYS A 2 -0.59 -8.69 25.73
CA LYS A 2 0.39 -7.74 25.15
C LYS A 2 0.98 -8.21 23.81
N THR A 3 1.51 -9.44 23.76
CA THR A 3 2.09 -10.07 22.56
C THR A 3 1.16 -10.11 21.33
N PHE A 4 -0.15 -10.25 21.51
CA PHE A 4 -1.10 -10.29 20.39
C PHE A 4 -1.44 -8.90 19.85
N ARG A 5 -1.43 -7.88 20.72
CA ARG A 5 -1.57 -6.49 20.32
C ARG A 5 -0.35 -6.04 19.51
N THR A 6 0.84 -6.48 19.91
CA THR A 6 2.10 -6.30 19.18
C THR A 6 2.06 -6.94 17.79
N ILE A 7 1.55 -8.18 17.69
CA ILE A 7 1.41 -8.90 16.43
C ILE A 7 0.46 -8.19 15.46
N ALA A 8 -0.66 -7.69 15.97
CA ALA A 8 -1.62 -6.95 15.14
C ALA A 8 -1.08 -5.58 14.71
N LEU A 9 -0.36 -4.89 15.59
CA LEU A 9 0.35 -3.64 15.25
C LEU A 9 1.43 -3.89 14.19
N GLY A 10 2.19 -4.99 14.30
CA GLY A 10 3.15 -5.47 13.30
C GLY A 10 2.54 -5.71 11.91
N ALA A 11 1.32 -6.27 11.89
CA ALA A 11 0.56 -6.45 10.65
C ALA A 11 0.08 -5.13 10.05
N LEU A 12 -0.21 -4.13 10.89
CA LEU A 12 -0.88 -2.89 10.48
C LEU A 12 0.09 -1.81 9.99
N ALA A 13 1.31 -1.83 10.50
CA ALA A 13 2.44 -0.93 10.21
C ALA A 13 3.08 -1.05 8.81
N ALA A 14 2.64 -2.00 8.00
CA ALA A 14 3.23 -2.29 6.70
C ALA A 14 2.32 -1.89 5.53
N LEU A 15 1.19 -1.23 5.81
CA LEU A 15 0.06 -1.09 4.91
C LEU A 15 -0.08 0.28 4.25
N ALA A 16 0.67 1.28 4.68
CA ALA A 16 0.61 2.60 4.05
C ALA A 16 1.57 2.73 2.86
N SER A 17 1.98 1.60 2.29
CA SER A 17 2.63 1.51 0.99
C SER A 17 1.57 1.33 -0.11
N MET A 18 0.99 2.47 -0.47
CA MET A 18 0.27 2.76 -1.71
C MET A 18 -1.21 2.34 -1.81
N ALA A 19 -1.97 3.17 -2.54
CA ALA A 19 -3.36 3.06 -2.99
C ALA A 19 -4.45 3.17 -1.90
N THR A 20 -5.71 3.53 -2.20
CA THR A 20 -6.56 3.48 -3.40
C THR A 20 -7.59 4.62 -3.55
N LEU A 21 -8.01 4.83 -4.79
CA LEU A 21 -9.28 5.46 -5.15
C LEU A 21 -10.48 4.54 -4.87
N THR A 22 -11.48 5.04 -4.16
CA THR A 22 -12.83 4.47 -4.23
C THR A 22 -13.53 5.00 -5.48
N LEU A 23 -13.76 4.13 -6.46
CA LEU A 23 -14.70 4.39 -7.56
C LEU A 23 -16.08 4.68 -6.96
N SER A 24 -16.49 5.94 -6.96
CA SER A 24 -17.89 6.30 -6.75
C SER A 24 -18.73 5.66 -7.86
N PRO A 25 -19.87 5.02 -7.54
CA PRO A 25 -20.76 4.53 -8.58
C PRO A 25 -21.25 5.72 -9.41
N LEU A 26 -21.00 5.69 -10.72
CA LEU A 26 -21.68 6.55 -11.68
C LEU A 26 -23.19 6.30 -11.57
N THR A 27 -23.85 7.08 -10.71
CA THR A 27 -25.28 7.30 -10.83
C THR A 27 -25.46 8.28 -11.97
N ALA A 28 -25.65 7.72 -13.18
CA ALA A 28 -26.11 8.46 -14.33
C ALA A 28 -27.55 8.94 -14.07
N GLN A 29 -27.70 10.03 -13.30
CA GLN A 29 -28.91 10.83 -13.31
C GLN A 29 -28.75 11.91 -14.37
N ALA A 30 -29.50 11.76 -15.46
CA ALA A 30 -29.85 12.87 -16.33
C ALA A 30 -30.62 13.91 -15.49
N GLN A 31 -29.93 14.97 -15.06
CA GLN A 31 -30.53 16.15 -14.47
C GLN A 31 -29.98 17.41 -15.14
N ASP A 32 -30.90 18.35 -15.31
CA ASP A 32 -30.83 19.54 -16.15
C ASP A 32 -29.51 20.31 -16.13
N THR A 33 -29.01 20.55 -17.34
CA THR A 33 -27.98 21.52 -17.71
C THR A 33 -28.40 22.93 -17.26
N SER A 34 -28.04 23.32 -16.04
CA SER A 34 -28.08 24.69 -15.57
C SER A 34 -26.88 24.95 -14.67
N ALA A 35 -25.84 25.55 -15.26
CA ALA A 35 -24.76 26.27 -14.58
C ALA A 35 -24.13 25.58 -13.34
N GLN A 36 -23.56 24.39 -13.52
CA GLN A 36 -22.42 24.02 -12.69
C GLN A 36 -21.23 24.82 -13.21
N ALA A 37 -20.88 25.91 -12.52
CA ALA A 37 -19.55 26.47 -12.59
C ALA A 37 -18.59 25.30 -12.33
N GLY A 38 -17.94 24.81 -13.39
CA GLY A 38 -17.10 23.62 -13.33
C GLY A 38 -16.09 23.82 -12.23
N ALA A 39 -16.22 23.04 -11.15
CA ALA A 39 -15.15 22.94 -10.18
C ALA A 39 -13.89 22.63 -10.99
N ALA A 40 -12.90 23.51 -10.92
CA ALA A 40 -11.64 23.28 -11.60
C ALA A 40 -11.14 21.90 -11.15
N VAL A 41 -10.94 20.99 -12.11
CA VAL A 41 -10.43 19.65 -11.81
C VAL A 41 -9.07 19.84 -11.16
N ASP A 42 -8.89 19.30 -9.95
CA ASP A 42 -7.59 19.31 -9.26
C ASP A 42 -6.66 18.34 -10.00
N VAL A 43 -5.85 18.86 -10.94
CA VAL A 43 -4.97 18.06 -11.79
C VAL A 43 -3.89 17.32 -11.01
N HIS A 44 -3.51 17.83 -9.83
CA HIS A 44 -2.55 17.16 -8.95
C HIS A 44 -3.22 16.05 -8.14
N GLY A 45 -4.49 16.25 -7.76
CA GLY A 45 -5.36 15.18 -7.26
C GLY A 45 -5.50 14.07 -8.31
N ASP A 46 -5.77 14.42 -9.56
CA ASP A 46 -5.87 13.43 -10.66
C ASP A 46 -4.56 12.68 -10.91
N LEU A 47 -3.40 13.32 -10.73
CA LEU A 47 -2.10 12.64 -10.77
C LEU A 47 -1.95 11.66 -9.60
N TYR A 48 -2.27 12.07 -8.38
CA TYR A 48 -2.23 11.18 -7.21
C TYR A 48 -3.12 9.95 -7.44
N ASP A 49 -4.33 10.18 -7.94
CA ASP A 49 -5.27 9.15 -8.32
C ASP A 49 -4.71 8.19 -9.37
N ALA A 50 -4.17 8.71 -10.47
CA ALA A 50 -3.57 7.91 -11.54
C ALA A 50 -2.41 7.01 -11.05
N MET A 51 -1.59 7.51 -10.12
CA MET A 51 -0.51 6.72 -9.52
C MET A 51 -1.02 5.53 -8.69
N ASN A 52 -2.24 5.64 -8.14
CA ASN A 52 -2.85 4.63 -7.29
C ASN A 52 -3.79 3.68 -8.07
N GLU A 53 -4.40 4.12 -9.18
CA GLU A 53 -5.32 3.29 -10.00
C GLU A 53 -4.69 2.00 -10.54
N GLY A 54 -3.40 2.03 -10.86
CA GLY A 54 -2.70 0.86 -11.43
C GLY A 54 -2.16 -0.12 -10.39
N ILE A 55 -2.38 0.15 -9.10
CA ILE A 55 -1.89 -0.70 -8.01
C ILE A 55 -2.92 -1.78 -7.70
N ASP A 56 -2.47 -3.03 -7.65
CA ASP A 56 -3.32 -4.15 -7.27
C ASP A 56 -3.29 -4.32 -5.74
N ASP A 57 -4.22 -3.65 -5.09
CA ASP A 57 -4.43 -3.66 -3.65
C ASP A 57 -4.53 -5.05 -3.04
N GLU A 58 -5.23 -5.96 -3.71
CA GLU A 58 -5.40 -7.31 -3.20
C GLU A 58 -4.08 -8.06 -3.28
N MET A 59 -3.31 -7.88 -4.34
CA MET A 59 -1.97 -8.45 -4.44
C MET A 59 -1.03 -7.89 -3.38
N VAL A 60 -1.04 -6.56 -3.14
CA VAL A 60 -0.24 -5.93 -2.08
C VAL A 60 -0.64 -6.49 -0.72
N LEU A 61 -1.93 -6.49 -0.39
CA LEU A 61 -2.44 -7.02 0.88
C LEU A 61 -2.11 -8.52 1.04
N ASN A 62 -2.22 -9.31 -0.02
CA ASN A 62 -1.84 -10.72 -0.04
C ASN A 62 -0.34 -10.93 0.25
N SER A 63 0.51 -10.04 -0.28
CA SER A 63 1.96 -10.06 -0.05
C SER A 63 2.26 -9.70 1.41
N LEU A 64 1.66 -8.64 1.92
CA LEU A 64 1.84 -8.19 3.31
C LEU A 64 1.38 -9.24 4.32
N VAL A 65 0.21 -9.86 4.12
CA VAL A 65 -0.29 -10.95 4.97
C VAL A 65 0.73 -12.09 5.06
N ARG A 66 1.36 -12.46 3.93
CA ARG A 66 2.38 -13.51 3.89
C ARG A 66 3.66 -13.08 4.61
N GLN A 67 4.18 -11.89 4.32
CA GLN A 67 5.38 -11.35 4.96
C GLN A 67 5.22 -11.25 6.47
N VAL A 68 4.08 -10.75 6.95
CA VAL A 68 3.75 -10.66 8.37
C VAL A 68 3.65 -12.05 9.01
N ALA A 69 2.97 -13.00 8.36
CA ALA A 69 2.84 -14.36 8.88
C ALA A 69 4.21 -15.07 8.99
N GLU A 70 5.06 -14.88 7.98
CA GLU A 70 6.44 -15.39 7.99
C GLU A 70 7.25 -14.76 9.13
N GLN A 71 7.21 -13.44 9.27
CA GLN A 71 7.97 -12.73 10.30
C GLN A 71 7.52 -13.08 11.72
N ILE A 72 6.22 -13.24 11.95
CA ILE A 72 5.68 -13.69 13.24
C ILE A 72 6.14 -15.11 13.56
N SER A 73 6.14 -15.99 12.56
CA SER A 73 6.59 -17.38 12.73
C SER A 73 8.07 -17.45 13.09
N GLN A 74 8.88 -16.55 12.56
CA GLN A 74 10.32 -16.47 12.85
C GLN A 74 10.62 -15.79 14.20
N SER A 75 9.84 -14.78 14.58
CA SER A 75 10.08 -13.97 15.79
C SER A 75 9.51 -14.59 17.08
N SER A 76 8.54 -15.51 16.99
CA SER A 76 7.88 -16.11 18.17
C SER A 76 8.02 -17.63 18.21
N PRO A 77 8.95 -18.18 19.03
CA PRO A 77 9.10 -19.63 19.19
C PRO A 77 7.83 -20.34 19.65
N GLN A 78 6.99 -19.67 20.45
CA GLN A 78 5.71 -20.26 20.86
C GLN A 78 4.76 -20.40 19.66
N LEU A 79 4.64 -19.38 18.82
CA LEU A 79 3.79 -19.47 17.62
C LEU A 79 4.36 -20.44 16.60
N ALA A 80 5.68 -20.52 16.43
CA ALA A 80 6.31 -21.56 15.62
C ALA A 80 5.95 -22.97 16.10
N THR A 81 5.91 -23.19 17.42
CA THR A 81 5.48 -24.48 18.01
C THR A 81 4.00 -24.74 17.72
N MET A 82 3.14 -23.73 17.83
CA MET A 82 1.71 -23.85 17.55
C MET A 82 1.44 -24.11 16.07
N GLU A 83 2.18 -23.46 15.17
CA GLU A 83 2.15 -23.67 13.72
C GLU A 83 2.61 -25.08 13.35
N ALA A 84 3.67 -25.59 13.98
CA ALA A 84 4.13 -26.97 13.78
C ALA A 84 3.07 -28.01 14.20
N GLN A 85 2.28 -27.70 15.24
CA GLN A 85 1.16 -28.53 15.68
C GLN A 85 -0.10 -28.33 14.84
N ASN A 86 -0.27 -27.14 14.25
CA ASN A 86 -1.46 -26.72 13.53
C ASN A 86 -1.04 -25.95 12.25
N PRO A 87 -0.63 -26.67 11.18
CA PRO A 87 -0.17 -26.02 9.95
C PRO A 87 -1.22 -25.05 9.39
N GLY A 88 -0.79 -23.83 9.07
CA GLY A 88 -1.61 -22.73 8.56
C GLY A 88 -2.21 -21.83 9.64
N LEU A 89 -2.00 -22.07 10.94
CA LEU A 89 -2.55 -21.26 12.02
C LEU A 89 -2.17 -19.78 11.92
N VAL A 90 -0.88 -19.49 11.77
CA VAL A 90 -0.40 -18.10 11.70
C VAL A 90 -0.98 -17.41 10.47
N LEU A 91 -1.03 -18.10 9.33
CA LEU A 91 -1.62 -17.54 8.12
C LEU A 91 -3.13 -17.30 8.27
N GLU A 92 -3.89 -18.23 8.85
CA GLU A 92 -5.32 -18.03 9.12
C GLU A 92 -5.55 -16.84 10.07
N LEU A 93 -4.72 -16.68 11.10
CA LEU A 93 -4.77 -15.55 12.04
C LEU A 93 -4.57 -14.21 11.31
N ILE A 94 -3.52 -14.08 10.49
CA ILE A 94 -3.24 -12.84 9.77
C ILE A 94 -4.25 -12.59 8.64
N GLN A 95 -4.75 -13.64 7.99
CA GLN A 95 -5.85 -13.51 7.03
C GLN A 95 -7.12 -12.96 7.68
N ALA A 96 -7.41 -13.31 8.93
CA ALA A 96 -8.56 -12.76 9.66
C ALA A 96 -8.41 -11.26 9.95
N LEU A 97 -7.20 -10.71 9.93
CA LEU A 97 -6.93 -9.28 10.11
C LEU A 97 -7.09 -8.45 8.83
N ARG A 98 -7.23 -9.07 7.65
CA ARG A 98 -7.34 -8.36 6.36
C ARG A 98 -8.36 -7.23 6.33
N PRO A 99 -9.58 -7.36 6.89
CA PRO A 99 -10.53 -6.26 6.89
C PRO A 99 -9.99 -5.05 7.68
N VAL A 100 -9.35 -5.28 8.82
CA VAL A 100 -8.75 -4.22 9.64
C VAL A 100 -7.59 -3.57 8.91
N MET A 101 -6.77 -4.38 8.24
CA MET A 101 -5.65 -3.90 7.42
C MET A 101 -6.14 -2.95 6.31
N ARG A 102 -7.25 -3.29 5.65
CA ARG A 102 -7.89 -2.43 4.64
C ARG A 102 -8.45 -1.16 5.26
N ASP A 103 -9.23 -1.27 6.33
CA ASP A 103 -9.85 -0.10 6.97
C ASP A 103 -8.81 0.90 7.48
N PHE A 104 -7.72 0.40 8.09
CA PHE A 104 -6.59 1.22 8.53
C PHE A 104 -5.96 1.99 7.37
N ARG A 105 -5.69 1.30 6.26
CA ARG A 105 -5.14 1.89 5.04
C ARG A 105 -6.07 2.94 4.44
N ASP A 106 -7.34 2.61 4.21
CA ASP A 106 -8.34 3.51 3.61
C ASP A 106 -8.57 4.76 4.47
N ARG A 107 -8.44 4.62 5.79
CA ARG A 107 -8.49 5.74 6.73
C ARG A 107 -7.23 6.59 6.66
N GLY A 108 -6.06 5.97 6.69
CA GLY A 108 -4.77 6.66 6.58
C GLY A 108 -4.69 7.46 5.30
N GLN A 109 -4.98 6.83 4.17
CA GLN A 109 -4.93 7.47 2.87
C GLN A 109 -5.87 8.69 2.79
N ARG A 110 -7.15 8.57 3.13
CA ARG A 110 -8.08 9.72 3.14
C ARG A 110 -7.59 10.87 4.03
N LYS A 111 -6.93 10.56 5.14
CA LYS A 111 -6.40 11.57 6.06
C LYS A 111 -5.17 12.29 5.49
N TYR A 112 -4.31 11.57 4.78
CA TYR A 112 -3.00 12.06 4.34
C TYR A 112 -2.93 12.45 2.85
N GLU A 113 -3.91 12.07 2.04
CA GLU A 113 -4.04 12.42 0.62
C GLU A 113 -3.78 13.91 0.33
N PRO A 114 -4.40 14.87 1.06
CA PRO A 114 -4.15 16.29 0.79
C PRO A 114 -2.68 16.68 0.87
N GLN A 115 -1.91 16.05 1.77
CA GLN A 115 -0.48 16.34 1.94
C GLN A 115 0.35 15.79 0.76
N PHE A 116 -0.02 14.63 0.22
CA PHE A 116 0.62 14.12 -1.00
C PHE A 116 0.31 15.00 -2.20
N VAL A 117 -0.95 15.41 -2.35
CA VAL A 117 -1.39 16.31 -3.42
C VAL A 117 -0.68 17.66 -3.34
N ASP A 118 -0.50 18.21 -2.14
CA ASP A 118 0.27 19.45 -1.94
C ASP A 118 1.74 19.30 -2.38
N ILE A 119 2.39 18.17 -2.08
CA ILE A 119 3.75 17.90 -2.55
C ILE A 119 3.79 17.79 -4.09
N LEU A 120 2.81 17.10 -4.70
CA LEU A 120 2.71 17.02 -6.16
C LEU A 120 2.51 18.40 -6.78
N ARG A 121 1.70 19.26 -6.16
CA ARG A 121 1.45 20.63 -6.59
C ARG A 121 2.69 21.50 -6.53
N ASP A 122 3.51 21.34 -5.49
CA ASP A 122 4.78 22.05 -5.37
C ASP A 122 5.82 21.58 -6.39
N LEU A 123 5.79 20.30 -6.76
CA LEU A 123 6.79 19.71 -7.65
C LEU A 123 6.43 19.87 -9.13
N PHE A 124 5.17 19.67 -9.50
CA PHE A 124 4.77 19.54 -10.90
C PHE A 124 3.87 20.70 -11.32
N SER A 125 4.13 21.27 -12.49
CA SER A 125 3.16 22.16 -13.13
C SER A 125 1.91 21.38 -13.54
N ASP A 126 0.79 22.08 -13.74
CA ASP A 126 -0.48 21.46 -14.19
C ASP A 126 -0.29 20.60 -15.45
N GLN A 127 0.49 21.09 -16.42
CA GLN A 127 0.76 20.36 -17.66
C GLN A 127 1.55 19.07 -17.40
N GLU A 128 2.54 19.12 -16.52
CA GLU A 128 3.34 17.93 -16.16
C GLU A 128 2.50 16.93 -15.38
N ALA A 129 1.62 17.40 -14.50
CA ALA A 129 0.72 16.55 -13.74
C ALA A 129 -0.22 15.77 -14.68
N VAL A 130 -0.83 16.45 -15.65
CA VAL A 130 -1.67 15.82 -16.69
C VAL A 130 -0.89 14.79 -17.52
N GLN A 131 0.35 15.11 -17.90
CA GLN A 131 1.20 14.17 -18.66
C GLN A 131 1.57 12.93 -17.84
N LEU A 132 1.94 13.10 -16.58
CA LEU A 132 2.27 12.01 -15.67
C LEU A 132 1.04 11.13 -15.39
N ALA A 133 -0.12 11.76 -15.16
CA ALA A 133 -1.38 11.03 -14.98
C ALA A 133 -1.72 10.19 -16.23
N GLY A 134 -1.56 10.78 -17.42
CA GLY A 134 -1.71 10.07 -18.69
C GLY A 134 -0.75 8.90 -18.84
N PHE A 135 0.52 9.06 -18.43
CA PHE A 135 1.50 7.96 -18.42
C PHE A 135 1.08 6.83 -17.47
N TYR A 136 0.75 7.11 -16.21
CA TYR A 136 0.36 6.07 -15.25
C TYR A 136 -0.90 5.30 -15.68
N ARG A 137 -1.80 5.95 -16.42
CA ARG A 137 -2.98 5.31 -17.01
C ARG A 137 -2.73 4.57 -18.33
N SER A 138 -1.58 4.76 -18.97
CA SER A 138 -1.20 4.02 -20.18
C SER A 138 -0.92 2.54 -19.88
N ASP A 139 -0.91 1.68 -20.91
CA ASP A 139 -0.61 0.25 -20.75
C ASP A 139 0.77 0.02 -20.11
N LEU A 140 1.75 0.85 -20.49
CA LEU A 140 3.12 0.80 -19.97
C LEU A 140 3.18 1.23 -18.50
N GLY A 141 2.52 2.33 -18.15
CA GLY A 141 2.41 2.81 -16.76
C GLY A 141 1.67 1.82 -15.86
N ARG A 142 0.56 1.23 -16.33
CA ARG A 142 -0.17 0.19 -15.60
C ARG A 142 0.68 -1.06 -15.36
N ARG A 143 1.41 -1.54 -16.38
CA ARG A 143 2.33 -2.68 -16.22
C ARG A 143 3.45 -2.38 -15.22
N LEU A 144 3.96 -1.15 -15.21
CA LEU A 144 4.92 -0.71 -14.20
C LEU A 144 4.30 -0.77 -12.78
N LEU A 145 3.10 -0.22 -12.58
CA LEU A 145 2.42 -0.22 -11.28
C LEU A 145 2.03 -1.64 -10.80
N ILE A 146 1.66 -2.54 -11.72
CA ILE A 146 1.46 -3.96 -11.42
C ILE A 146 2.78 -4.61 -10.97
N SER A 147 3.90 -4.31 -11.65
CA SER A 147 5.23 -4.78 -11.25
C SER A 147 5.65 -4.24 -9.88
N VAL A 148 5.27 -3.01 -9.54
CA VAL A 148 5.42 -2.44 -8.20
C VAL A 148 4.65 -3.25 -7.17
N SER A 149 3.36 -3.46 -7.42
CA SER A 149 2.46 -4.21 -6.54
C SER A 149 2.96 -5.65 -6.29
N ALA A 150 3.53 -6.30 -7.31
CA ALA A 150 4.04 -7.67 -7.22
C ALA A 150 5.34 -7.79 -6.41
N ASN A 151 6.07 -6.70 -6.18
CA ASN A 151 7.41 -6.69 -5.58
C ASN A 151 7.48 -5.83 -4.31
N VAL A 152 6.34 -5.54 -3.66
CA VAL A 152 6.31 -4.83 -2.38
C VAL A 152 7.13 -5.58 -1.31
N GLN A 153 7.95 -4.84 -0.57
CA GLN A 153 8.81 -5.34 0.51
C GLN A 153 8.62 -4.46 1.74
N ALA A 154 8.16 -5.05 2.84
CA ALA A 154 7.89 -4.33 4.08
C ALA A 154 8.58 -4.94 5.30
N GLU A 155 9.53 -5.87 5.10
CA GLU A 155 10.19 -6.64 6.18
C GLU A 155 10.70 -5.75 7.32
N GLN A 156 11.43 -4.67 7.02
CA GLN A 156 11.98 -3.79 8.06
C GLN A 156 10.92 -2.99 8.84
N ALA A 157 9.85 -2.56 8.16
CA ALA A 157 8.74 -1.88 8.82
C ALA A 157 7.94 -2.85 9.71
N ILE A 158 7.72 -4.07 9.23
CA ILE A 158 7.11 -5.16 10.00
C ILE A 158 7.97 -5.46 11.24
N ASP A 159 9.29 -5.54 11.09
CA ASP A 159 10.23 -5.77 12.21
C ASP A 159 10.12 -4.70 13.29
N GLN A 160 10.14 -3.41 12.90
CA GLN A 160 10.02 -2.30 13.84
C GLN A 160 8.68 -2.34 14.59
N ALA A 161 7.61 -2.64 13.87
CA ALA A 161 6.28 -2.68 14.46
C ALA A 161 6.08 -3.91 15.39
N LEU A 162 6.65 -5.07 15.04
CA LEU A 162 6.70 -6.23 15.93
C LEU A 162 7.60 -5.98 17.16
N ALA A 163 8.56 -5.07 17.07
CA ALA A 163 9.39 -4.63 18.20
C ALA A 163 8.72 -3.56 19.08
N GLU A 164 7.47 -3.18 18.81
CA GLU A 164 6.76 -2.07 19.46
C GLU A 164 7.50 -0.73 19.35
N THR A 165 8.20 -0.53 18.23
CA THR A 165 8.89 0.72 17.91
C THR A 165 8.17 1.46 16.79
N ASP A 166 8.17 2.79 16.88
CA ASP A 166 7.66 3.64 15.80
C ASP A 166 8.43 3.35 14.51
N ILE A 167 7.70 3.32 13.40
CA ILE A 167 8.25 3.08 12.08
C ILE A 167 9.03 4.32 11.66
N THR A 168 10.29 4.11 11.31
CA THR A 168 11.22 5.19 10.96
C THR A 168 11.25 5.45 9.46
N ALA A 169 11.67 6.67 9.08
CA ALA A 169 11.92 7.03 7.70
C ALA A 169 12.93 6.08 7.03
N ASP A 170 13.98 5.68 7.74
CA ASP A 170 15.03 4.78 7.23
C ASP A 170 14.49 3.38 6.91
N ALA A 171 13.59 2.84 7.73
CA ALA A 171 12.98 1.53 7.47
C ALA A 171 12.08 1.54 6.24
N LEU A 172 11.32 2.62 6.04
CA LEU A 172 10.48 2.80 4.85
C LEU A 172 11.34 3.00 3.59
N ASP A 173 12.34 3.88 3.63
CA ASP A 173 13.24 4.14 2.49
C ASP A 173 13.98 2.87 2.05
N ALA A 174 14.45 2.06 3.00
CA ALA A 174 15.11 0.80 2.70
C ALA A 174 14.17 -0.18 1.97
N GLY A 175 12.93 -0.33 2.44
CA GLY A 175 11.90 -1.15 1.78
C GLY A 175 11.58 -0.64 0.38
N ASP A 176 11.32 0.66 0.23
CA ASP A 176 10.99 1.31 -1.03
C ASP A 176 12.10 1.11 -2.08
N ARG A 177 13.36 1.30 -1.70
CA ARG A 177 14.49 1.13 -2.61
C ARG A 177 14.58 -0.30 -3.12
N ILE A 178 14.32 -1.30 -2.27
CA ILE A 178 14.31 -2.70 -2.69
C ILE A 178 13.14 -2.94 -3.65
N THR A 179 11.93 -2.48 -3.31
CA THR A 179 10.74 -2.60 -4.16
C THR A 179 10.97 -1.94 -5.51
N VAL A 180 11.35 -0.65 -5.56
CA VAL A 180 11.59 0.08 -6.80
C VAL A 180 12.63 -0.62 -7.67
N ASN A 181 13.78 -1.01 -7.11
CA ASN A 181 14.83 -1.68 -7.90
C ASN A 181 14.37 -3.02 -8.49
N ARG A 182 13.64 -3.84 -7.69
CA ARG A 182 13.10 -5.12 -8.17
C ARG A 182 12.02 -4.92 -9.21
N SER A 183 11.09 -3.99 -8.98
CA SER A 183 9.98 -3.70 -9.89
C SER A 183 10.45 -3.16 -11.22
N VAL A 184 11.41 -2.22 -11.21
CA VAL A 184 12.02 -1.69 -12.44
C VAL A 184 12.78 -2.79 -13.16
N GLY A 185 13.59 -3.59 -12.46
CA GLY A 185 14.31 -4.72 -13.07
C GLY A 185 13.37 -5.74 -13.72
N ALA A 186 12.32 -6.16 -13.02
CA ALA A 186 11.32 -7.10 -13.51
C ALA A 186 10.50 -6.53 -14.67
N PHE A 187 10.15 -5.24 -14.60
CA PHE A 187 9.44 -4.54 -15.66
C PHE A 187 10.29 -4.48 -16.94
N MET A 188 11.53 -4.00 -16.83
CA MET A 188 12.46 -3.89 -17.97
C MET A 188 12.76 -5.24 -18.62
N ALA A 189 12.88 -6.30 -17.82
CA ALA A 189 13.09 -7.66 -18.35
C ALA A 189 11.89 -8.21 -19.14
N GLY A 190 10.70 -7.63 -18.94
CA GLY A 190 9.47 -8.01 -19.62
C GLY A 190 9.08 -7.11 -20.80
N LEU A 191 9.90 -6.11 -21.17
CA LEU A 191 9.61 -5.21 -22.29
C LEU A 191 10.03 -5.81 -23.63
N SER A 192 9.28 -5.50 -24.69
CA SER A 192 9.74 -5.71 -26.08
C SER A 192 10.75 -4.64 -26.52
N ASP A 193 11.40 -4.83 -27.67
CA ASP A 193 12.30 -3.84 -28.25
C ASP A 193 11.59 -2.51 -28.54
N GLU A 194 10.37 -2.57 -29.07
CA GLU A 194 9.53 -1.39 -29.35
C GLU A 194 9.15 -0.66 -28.05
N GLU A 195 8.85 -1.40 -26.98
CA GLU A 195 8.51 -0.83 -25.68
C GLU A 195 9.73 -0.19 -25.00
N MET A 196 10.92 -0.77 -25.18
CA MET A 196 12.18 -0.15 -24.73
C MET A 196 12.45 1.16 -25.47
N GLU A 197 12.20 1.22 -26.78
CA GLU A 197 12.29 2.47 -27.55
C GLU A 197 11.25 3.50 -27.08
N GLU A 198 10.02 3.07 -26.81
CA GLU A 198 8.99 3.93 -26.23
C GLU A 198 9.42 4.49 -24.87
N MET A 199 9.95 3.66 -23.97
CA MET A 199 10.50 4.08 -22.67
C MET A 199 11.65 5.09 -22.82
N ALA A 200 12.57 4.86 -23.76
CA ALA A 200 13.65 5.79 -24.05
C ALA A 200 13.11 7.14 -24.54
N SER A 201 12.06 7.13 -25.36
CA SER A 201 11.41 8.35 -25.85
C SER A 201 10.65 9.09 -24.74
N LEU A 202 10.11 8.38 -23.74
CA LEU A 202 9.38 8.98 -22.63
C LEU A 202 10.27 9.87 -21.79
N ALA A 203 11.52 9.46 -21.52
CA ALA A 203 12.47 10.29 -20.77
C ALA A 203 12.75 11.65 -21.44
N VAL A 204 12.73 11.70 -22.78
CA VAL A 204 12.89 12.93 -23.55
C VAL A 204 11.60 13.77 -23.58
N ARG A 205 10.44 13.11 -23.73
CA ARG A 205 9.13 13.78 -23.83
C ARG A 205 8.59 14.26 -22.48
N MET A 206 8.98 13.60 -21.39
CA MET A 206 8.50 13.84 -20.03
C MET A 206 9.68 14.03 -19.06
N PRO A 207 10.40 15.16 -19.15
CA PRO A 207 11.51 15.43 -18.23
C PRO A 207 11.08 15.44 -16.76
N SER A 208 9.79 15.68 -16.48
CA SER A 208 9.19 15.62 -15.14
C SER A 208 9.38 14.27 -14.44
N ILE A 209 9.48 13.16 -15.18
CA ILE A 209 9.69 11.82 -14.58
C ILE A 209 10.99 11.73 -13.78
N SER A 210 12.00 12.54 -14.15
CA SER A 210 13.28 12.59 -13.43
C SER A 210 13.16 13.16 -12.00
N ARG A 211 12.04 13.81 -11.67
CA ARG A 211 11.75 14.37 -10.34
C ARG A 211 10.92 13.44 -9.46
N MET A 212 10.54 12.25 -9.94
CA MET A 212 9.86 11.26 -9.11
C MET A 212 10.66 10.84 -7.85
N PRO A 213 12.01 10.70 -7.90
CA PRO A 213 12.79 10.47 -6.68
C PRO A 213 12.64 11.60 -5.65
N GLU A 214 12.52 12.85 -6.09
CA GLU A 214 12.30 14.00 -5.19
C GLU A 214 10.90 13.93 -4.55
N PHE A 215 9.87 13.54 -5.31
CA PHE A 215 8.53 13.27 -4.77
C PHE A 215 8.59 12.18 -3.68
N GLN A 216 9.26 11.06 -3.94
CA GLN A 216 9.44 9.99 -2.96
C GLN A 216 10.08 10.53 -1.68
N GLN A 217 11.17 11.29 -1.80
CA GLN A 217 11.89 11.86 -0.67
C GLN A 217 11.04 12.85 0.15
N ARG A 218 10.30 13.75 -0.52
CA ARG A 218 9.42 14.74 0.13
C ARG A 218 8.19 14.10 0.77
N SER A 219 7.73 12.98 0.24
CA SER A 219 6.56 12.24 0.75
C SER A 219 6.87 11.32 1.94
N LEU A 220 8.15 11.03 2.19
CA LEU A 220 8.58 10.13 3.26
C LEU A 220 8.10 10.56 4.66
N PRO A 221 8.18 11.84 5.09
CA PRO A 221 7.64 12.25 6.38
C PRO A 221 6.13 12.06 6.51
N VAL A 222 5.38 12.27 5.42
CA VAL A 222 3.92 12.05 5.37
C VAL A 222 3.62 10.55 5.56
N ARG A 223 4.40 9.68 4.91
CA ARG A 223 4.27 8.23 5.06
C ARG A 223 4.63 7.75 6.46
N VAL A 224 5.70 8.26 7.07
CA VAL A 224 6.05 7.95 8.46
C VAL A 224 4.90 8.31 9.40
N ALA A 225 4.29 9.49 9.23
CA ALA A 225 3.13 9.88 10.04
C ALA A 225 1.92 8.96 9.82
N MET A 226 1.68 8.56 8.57
CA MET A 226 0.59 7.66 8.18
C MET A 226 0.74 6.24 8.77
N GLU A 227 1.94 5.65 8.69
CA GLU A 227 2.21 4.29 9.19
C GLU A 227 2.18 4.22 10.73
N ASN A 228 2.50 5.33 11.42
CA ASN A 228 2.44 5.44 12.87
C ASN A 228 1.08 5.93 13.39
N GLU A 229 0.04 5.96 12.55
CA GLU A 229 -1.30 6.30 13.02
C GLU A 229 -1.77 5.30 14.09
N PRO A 230 -2.35 5.79 15.20
CA PRO A 230 -2.94 4.89 16.18
C PRO A 230 -4.13 4.16 15.56
N LEU A 231 -4.31 2.90 15.99
CA LEU A 231 -5.50 2.14 15.68
C LEU A 231 -6.73 2.80 16.30
N SER A 232 -7.83 2.79 15.56
CA SER A 232 -9.13 3.18 16.09
C SER A 232 -9.62 2.16 17.14
N ALA A 233 -10.57 2.58 17.97
CA ALA A 233 -11.19 1.66 18.94
C ALA A 233 -11.89 0.48 18.24
N GLU A 234 -12.46 0.74 17.06
CA GLU A 234 -13.13 -0.28 16.26
C GLU A 234 -12.14 -1.26 15.63
N GLU A 235 -11.05 -0.75 15.04
CA GLU A 235 -9.95 -1.59 14.52
C GLU A 235 -9.37 -2.48 15.61
N THR A 236 -9.15 -1.93 16.81
CA THR A 236 -8.68 -2.69 17.99
C THR A 236 -9.66 -3.82 18.35
N ARG A 237 -10.97 -3.52 18.39
CA ARG A 237 -12.02 -4.50 18.70
C ARG A 237 -12.06 -5.62 17.64
N LEU A 238 -11.95 -5.29 16.36
CA LEU A 238 -11.98 -6.25 15.26
C LEU A 238 -10.77 -7.19 15.29
N ILE A 239 -9.59 -6.67 15.63
CA ILE A 239 -8.38 -7.49 15.86
C ILE A 239 -8.61 -8.50 16.97
N GLU A 240 -9.11 -8.05 18.12
CA GLU A 240 -9.35 -8.93 19.27
C GLU A 240 -10.33 -10.06 18.91
N GLN A 241 -11.39 -9.73 18.18
CA GLN A 241 -12.36 -10.71 17.70
C GLN A 241 -11.75 -11.69 16.71
N ALA A 242 -10.99 -11.21 15.73
CA ALA A 242 -10.33 -12.05 14.74
C ALA A 242 -9.40 -13.08 15.40
N VAL A 243 -8.63 -12.65 16.41
CA VAL A 243 -7.75 -13.54 17.18
C VAL A 243 -8.53 -14.58 17.97
N ILE A 244 -9.60 -14.17 18.69
CA ILE A 244 -10.44 -15.10 19.46
C ILE A 244 -11.06 -16.16 18.54
N SER A 245 -11.71 -15.72 17.45
CA SER A 245 -12.39 -16.63 16.51
C SER A 245 -11.44 -17.62 15.86
N ALA A 246 -10.21 -17.20 15.53
CA ALA A 246 -9.19 -18.11 15.03
C ALA A 246 -8.87 -19.20 16.06
N PHE A 247 -8.58 -18.85 17.32
CA PHE A 247 -8.27 -19.86 18.34
C PHE A 247 -9.43 -20.80 18.66
N GLU A 248 -10.66 -20.31 18.68
CA GLU A 248 -11.85 -21.15 18.90
C GLU A 248 -11.98 -22.23 17.83
N LYS A 249 -11.79 -21.86 16.55
CA LYS A 249 -11.79 -22.78 15.42
C LYS A 249 -10.75 -23.90 15.56
N TYR A 250 -9.54 -23.58 16.05
CA TYR A 250 -8.50 -24.59 16.26
C TYR A 250 -8.76 -25.48 17.48
N ARG A 251 -9.34 -24.93 18.56
CA ARG A 251 -9.72 -25.74 19.72
C ARG A 251 -10.71 -26.83 19.34
N GLU A 252 -11.72 -26.51 18.53
CA GLU A 252 -12.72 -27.48 18.06
C GLU A 252 -12.13 -28.59 17.20
N ARG A 253 -11.16 -28.27 16.32
CA ARG A 253 -10.44 -29.27 15.50
C ARG A 253 -9.67 -30.30 16.33
N THR A 254 -9.17 -29.93 17.50
CA THR A 254 -8.41 -30.85 18.38
C THR A 254 -9.30 -31.76 19.25
N GLN A 255 -10.61 -31.50 19.33
CA GLN A 255 -11.54 -32.26 20.16
C GLN A 255 -12.38 -33.28 19.39
N GLY A 256 -12.35 -33.24 18.05
CA GLY A 256 -13.04 -34.19 17.16
C GLY A 256 -12.08 -35.21 16.55
#